data_AF-A0A9C9GQT0-F1
#
_entry.id   AF-A0A9C9GQT0-F1
#
_cell.length_a   1.000
_cell.length_b   1.000
_cell.length_c   1.000
_cell.angle_alpha   90.00
_cell.angle_beta   90.00
_cell.angle_gamma   90.00
#
_symmetry.space_group_name_H-M   'P 1'
#
loop_
_entity.id
_entity.type
_entity.pdbx_description
1 polymer ?
#
loop_
_entity_poly.entity_id
_entity_poly.type
_entity_poly.pdbx_seq_one_letter_code
_entity_poly.pdbx_strand_id
1 'polypeptide(L)'
;MKLCRYFKWVFFAGIVLFLSACQSMNGAVGGYLGLDTDLRIVFNVDADINPDEFGKASPLFIRMYELQSKKMIRKADFIEMYERDKEMLGADLVVSHRLKRFKPGESREEPFVLDKKTRYVALYAEFFNFKGSKYKLIIPVVANNVIRNSVTIRVSGNELIFDEPIEEELNDGSGFKDDFEKTQDGVGKAQGAAEDANGAADSLKEMF
;
A
#
# COMPACT_ATOMS: atom_id res chain seq x y z
N MET A 1 -19.19 28.55 63.15
CA MET A 1 -18.18 28.96 62.15
C MET A 1 -17.44 27.83 61.40
N LYS A 2 -17.61 26.54 61.73
CA LYS A 2 -16.94 25.44 61.00
C LYS A 2 -17.75 24.88 59.81
N LEU A 3 -19.09 24.96 59.86
CA LEU A 3 -20.00 24.42 58.84
C LEU A 3 -19.93 25.17 57.49
N CYS A 4 -19.75 26.49 57.52
CA CYS A 4 -19.62 27.33 56.33
C CYS A 4 -18.29 27.09 55.56
N ARG A 5 -17.28 26.56 56.25
CA ARG A 5 -15.98 26.24 55.65
C ARG A 5 -16.00 24.90 54.91
N TYR A 6 -16.76 23.92 55.41
CA TYR A 6 -17.00 22.65 54.71
C TYR A 6 -17.82 22.85 53.42
N PHE A 7 -18.82 23.74 53.44
CA PHE A 7 -19.61 24.04 52.25
C PHE A 7 -18.76 24.65 51.12
N LYS A 8 -17.80 25.51 51.45
CA LYS A 8 -16.84 26.07 50.47
C LYS A 8 -15.91 25.00 49.88
N TRP A 9 -15.47 24.03 50.67
CA TRP A 9 -14.59 22.96 50.18
C TRP A 9 -15.33 21.91 49.35
N VAL A 10 -16.59 21.59 49.68
CA VAL A 10 -17.45 20.71 48.86
C VAL A 10 -17.79 21.37 47.52
N PHE A 11 -18.04 22.69 47.52
CA PHE A 11 -18.30 23.44 46.28
C PHE A 11 -17.06 23.50 45.37
N PHE A 12 -15.87 23.68 45.95
CA PHE A 12 -14.61 23.69 45.19
C PHE A 12 -14.26 22.29 44.64
N ALA A 13 -14.52 21.22 45.40
CA ALA A 13 -14.33 19.84 44.93
C ALA A 13 -15.33 19.46 43.82
N GLY A 14 -16.56 19.96 43.87
CA GLY A 14 -17.56 19.77 42.82
C GLY A 14 -17.15 20.42 41.50
N ILE A 15 -16.60 21.64 41.52
CA ILE A 15 -16.14 22.34 40.31
C ILE A 15 -14.98 21.61 39.64
N VAL A 16 -14.03 21.05 40.41
CA VAL A 16 -12.91 20.28 39.84
C VAL A 16 -13.38 18.99 39.14
N LEU A 17 -14.51 18.41 39.56
CA LEU A 17 -15.12 17.23 38.91
C LEU A 17 -15.85 17.54 37.59
N PHE A 18 -16.26 18.79 37.34
CA PHE A 18 -16.94 19.17 36.09
C PHE A 18 -16.00 19.52 34.93
N LEU A 19 -14.73 19.84 35.20
CA LEU A 19 -13.76 20.24 34.16
C LEU A 19 -13.07 19.07 33.42
N SER A 20 -13.29 17.80 33.80
CA SER A 20 -12.67 16.65 33.12
C SER A 20 -13.49 16.08 31.95
N ALA A 21 -14.68 16.61 31.67
CA ALA A 21 -15.62 16.01 30.71
C ALA A 21 -15.45 16.44 29.23
N CYS A 22 -14.52 17.34 28.89
CA CYS A 22 -14.46 17.96 27.55
C CYS A 22 -13.42 17.38 26.57
N GLN A 23 -12.83 16.21 26.78
CA GLN A 23 -11.78 15.70 25.86
C GLN A 23 -12.22 14.67 24.81
N SER A 24 -13.51 14.37 24.63
CA SER A 24 -13.92 13.27 23.72
C SER A 24 -15.05 13.64 22.74
N MET A 25 -14.78 14.54 21.78
CA MET A 25 -15.72 14.81 20.66
C MET A 25 -15.04 14.99 19.29
N ASN A 26 -13.73 14.75 19.14
CA ASN A 26 -13.02 15.07 17.90
C ASN A 26 -13.25 14.11 16.71
N GLY A 27 -13.89 12.95 16.92
CA GLY A 27 -14.03 11.91 15.87
C GLY A 27 -15.42 11.79 15.20
N ALA A 28 -16.51 12.12 15.89
CA ALA A 28 -17.85 11.71 15.45
C ALA A 28 -18.42 12.53 14.27
N VAL A 29 -18.01 13.80 14.12
CA VAL A 29 -18.55 14.68 13.07
C VAL A 29 -17.88 14.43 11.71
N GLY A 30 -16.63 13.95 11.69
CA GLY A 30 -15.88 13.65 10.46
C GLY A 30 -16.49 12.49 9.68
N GLY A 31 -16.76 11.37 10.36
CA GLY A 31 -17.34 10.17 9.76
C GLY A 31 -18.77 10.36 9.25
N TYR A 32 -19.57 11.24 9.86
CA TYR A 32 -20.93 11.52 9.39
C TYR A 32 -20.95 12.34 8.09
N LEU A 33 -19.93 13.17 7.87
CA LEU A 33 -19.82 14.03 6.68
C LEU A 33 -18.95 13.40 5.57
N GLY A 34 -18.37 12.22 5.79
CA GLY A 34 -17.46 11.57 4.84
C GLY A 34 -16.20 12.38 4.54
N LEU A 35 -15.74 13.17 5.53
CA LEU A 35 -14.54 14.02 5.41
C LEU A 35 -13.29 13.37 6.02
N ASP A 36 -13.39 12.09 6.41
CA ASP A 36 -12.26 11.37 6.96
C ASP A 36 -11.26 11.02 5.86
N THR A 37 -10.00 10.89 6.26
CA THR A 37 -8.93 10.48 5.33
C THR A 37 -8.73 8.99 5.48
N ASP A 38 -9.45 8.23 4.66
CA ASP A 38 -9.31 6.78 4.64
C ASP A 38 -8.04 6.37 3.89
N LEU A 39 -7.36 5.33 4.37
CA LEU A 39 -6.23 4.68 3.70
C LEU A 39 -6.44 3.18 3.76
N ARG A 40 -6.34 2.53 2.60
CA ARG A 40 -6.37 1.08 2.46
C ARG A 40 -4.99 0.60 2.05
N ILE A 41 -4.42 -0.32 2.80
CA ILE A 41 -3.15 -0.95 2.46
C ILE A 41 -3.42 -2.43 2.16
N VAL A 42 -3.14 -2.85 0.93
CA VAL A 42 -3.18 -4.26 0.52
C VAL A 42 -1.76 -4.82 0.62
N PHE A 43 -1.56 -5.80 1.50
CA PHE A 43 -0.30 -6.51 1.63
C PHE A 43 -0.34 -7.80 0.80
N ASN A 44 0.60 -7.93 -0.14
CA ASN A 44 0.90 -9.17 -0.85
C ASN A 44 2.20 -9.75 -0.27
N VAL A 45 2.10 -10.77 0.59
CA VAL A 45 3.25 -11.35 1.29
C VAL A 45 3.68 -12.62 0.56
N ASP A 46 4.89 -12.61 0.02
CA ASP A 46 5.46 -13.77 -0.66
C ASP A 46 5.73 -14.93 0.32
N ALA A 47 5.96 -16.12 -0.22
CA ALA A 47 6.26 -17.31 0.59
C ALA A 47 7.69 -17.32 1.16
N ASP A 48 8.58 -16.45 0.69
CA ASP A 48 10.01 -16.42 1.03
C ASP A 48 10.36 -15.35 2.10
N ILE A 49 9.36 -14.68 2.67
CA ILE A 49 9.59 -13.54 3.54
C ILE A 49 10.35 -13.89 4.82
N ASN A 50 11.10 -12.89 5.31
CA ASN A 50 11.80 -12.90 6.58
C ASN A 50 12.53 -14.23 6.86
N PRO A 51 13.44 -14.67 5.98
CA PRO A 51 14.17 -15.91 6.16
C PRO A 51 15.01 -15.88 7.44
N ASP A 52 15.01 -17.00 8.17
CA ASP A 52 15.89 -17.22 9.31
C ASP A 52 17.35 -17.50 8.87
N GLU A 53 18.21 -17.85 9.82
CA GLU A 53 19.62 -18.16 9.55
C GLU A 53 19.85 -19.36 8.62
N PHE A 54 18.83 -20.22 8.45
CA PHE A 54 18.85 -21.37 7.53
C PHE A 54 18.11 -21.09 6.21
N GLY A 55 17.66 -19.85 5.99
CA GLY A 55 16.91 -19.46 4.80
C GLY A 55 15.43 -19.84 4.83
N LYS A 56 14.90 -20.33 5.96
CA LYS A 56 13.49 -20.72 6.08
C LYS A 56 12.63 -19.50 6.37
N ALA A 57 11.59 -19.30 5.55
CA ALA A 57 10.65 -18.21 5.71
C ALA A 57 9.97 -18.23 7.09
N SER A 58 9.84 -17.05 7.71
CA SER A 58 9.29 -16.86 9.04
C SER A 58 8.23 -15.76 9.07
N PRO A 59 7.32 -15.75 10.08
CA PRO A 59 6.38 -14.66 10.24
C PRO A 59 7.06 -13.29 10.41
N LEU A 60 6.36 -12.22 10.00
CA LEU A 60 6.86 -10.86 10.06
C LEU A 60 5.90 -9.95 10.84
N PHE A 61 6.46 -9.04 11.65
CA PHE A 61 5.73 -7.94 12.25
C PHE A 61 6.01 -6.66 11.47
N ILE A 62 4.95 -5.90 11.20
CA ILE A 62 5.02 -4.59 10.57
C ILE A 62 4.35 -3.58 11.50
N ARG A 63 5.04 -2.46 11.75
CA ARG A 63 4.46 -1.28 12.40
C ARG A 63 4.12 -0.25 11.35
N MET A 64 2.98 0.40 11.51
CA MET A 64 2.58 1.56 10.73
C MET A 64 2.62 2.81 11.62
N TYR A 65 3.20 3.89 11.12
CA TYR A 65 3.26 5.17 11.82
C TYR A 65 2.58 6.24 10.98
N GLU A 66 1.66 6.95 11.61
CA GLU A 66 1.09 8.18 11.09
C GLU A 66 1.98 9.35 11.49
N LEU A 67 2.40 10.16 10.52
CA LEU A 67 3.41 11.19 10.72
C LEU A 67 2.98 12.54 10.14
N GLN A 68 3.32 13.62 10.84
CA GLN A 68 3.17 14.99 10.33
C GLN A 68 4.31 15.35 9.35
N SER A 69 5.48 14.75 9.53
CA SER A 69 6.68 15.00 8.75
C SER A 69 7.47 13.69 8.53
N LYS A 70 8.13 13.60 7.38
CA LYS A 70 9.01 12.46 7.02
C LYS A 70 10.46 12.63 7.47
N LYS A 71 10.81 13.71 8.17
CA LYS A 71 12.20 14.09 8.47
C LYS A 71 12.87 13.07 9.40
N MET A 72 12.21 12.73 10.51
CA MET A 72 12.81 11.83 11.50
C MET A 72 12.83 10.38 11.03
N ILE A 73 11.72 9.88 10.47
CA ILE A 73 11.65 8.49 9.95
C ILE A 73 12.69 8.18 8.85
N ARG A 74 13.07 9.19 8.05
CA ARG A 74 14.12 9.04 7.03
C ARG A 74 15.51 8.88 7.64
N LYS A 75 15.75 9.52 8.79
CA LYS A 75 17.04 9.48 9.49
C LYS A 75 17.18 8.28 10.42
N ALA A 76 16.08 7.83 11.00
CA ALA A 76 16.05 6.71 11.94
C ALA A 76 16.63 5.45 11.34
N ASP A 77 17.58 4.82 12.02
CA ASP A 77 18.05 3.50 11.63
C ASP A 77 17.09 2.38 12.10
N PHE A 78 17.43 1.13 11.83
CA PHE A 78 16.58 -0.02 12.21
C PHE A 78 16.48 -0.16 13.73
N ILE A 79 17.61 -0.09 14.44
CA ILE A 79 17.66 -0.33 15.88
C ILE A 79 16.95 0.79 16.64
N GLU A 80 17.09 2.04 16.19
CA GLU A 80 16.35 3.19 16.69
C GLU A 80 14.84 2.99 16.60
N MET A 81 14.36 2.54 15.44
CA MET A 81 12.94 2.25 15.26
C MET A 81 12.47 1.04 16.07
N TYR A 82 13.33 0.04 16.27
CA TYR A 82 12.97 -1.16 17.04
C TYR A 82 12.84 -0.85 18.54
N GLU A 83 13.83 -0.17 19.12
CA GLU A 83 13.97 0.03 20.57
C GLU A 83 13.29 1.30 21.08
N ARG A 84 13.31 2.39 20.28
CA ARG A 84 12.98 3.75 20.73
C ARG A 84 12.24 4.58 19.67
N ASP A 85 11.27 3.96 19.00
CA ASP A 85 10.51 4.60 17.92
C ASP A 85 9.84 5.92 18.33
N LYS A 86 9.20 5.96 19.49
CA LYS A 86 8.51 7.17 19.99
C LYS A 86 9.47 8.33 20.22
N GLU A 87 10.61 8.06 20.85
CA GLU A 87 11.64 9.06 21.11
C GLU A 87 12.29 9.51 19.80
N MET A 88 12.55 8.57 18.87
CA MET A 88 13.18 8.88 17.59
C MET A 88 12.28 9.71 16.68
N LEU A 89 10.97 9.42 16.64
CA LEU A 89 10.01 10.17 15.84
C LEU A 89 9.55 11.46 16.53
N GLY A 90 9.50 11.48 17.85
CA GLY A 90 9.19 12.67 18.66
C GLY A 90 7.91 13.36 18.22
N ALA A 91 8.00 14.67 17.96
CA ALA A 91 6.87 15.49 17.55
C ALA A 91 6.32 15.17 16.14
N ASP A 92 7.09 14.45 15.30
CA ASP A 92 6.61 14.04 13.97
C ASP A 92 5.57 12.91 14.09
N LEU A 93 5.56 12.13 15.18
CA LEU A 93 4.63 11.02 15.41
C LEU A 93 3.22 11.51 15.78
N VAL A 94 2.22 11.03 15.05
CA VAL A 94 0.79 11.24 15.37
C VAL A 94 0.24 10.00 16.06
N VAL A 95 0.33 8.84 15.40
CA VAL A 95 -0.17 7.54 15.89
C VAL A 95 0.78 6.43 15.48
N SER A 96 0.89 5.39 16.32
CA SER A 96 1.59 4.15 15.99
C SER A 96 0.62 2.98 16.05
N HIS A 97 0.63 2.15 15.00
CA HIS A 97 -0.18 0.96 14.85
C HIS A 97 0.73 -0.26 14.76
N ARG A 98 0.48 -1.27 15.60
CA ARG A 98 1.15 -2.58 15.50
C ARG A 98 0.21 -3.53 14.79
N LEU A 99 0.58 -3.94 13.58
CA LEU A 99 -0.26 -4.82 12.78
C LEU A 99 -0.19 -6.25 13.32
N LYS A 100 -1.23 -7.03 13.06
CA LYS A 100 -1.21 -8.46 13.37
C LYS A 100 -0.14 -9.13 12.52
N ARG A 101 0.54 -10.13 13.08
CA ARG A 101 1.62 -10.88 12.40
C ARG A 101 1.21 -11.30 10.98
N PHE A 102 2.13 -11.18 10.04
CA PHE A 102 1.98 -11.68 8.67
C PHE A 102 2.63 -13.06 8.58
N LYS A 103 1.95 -14.01 7.94
CA LYS A 103 2.50 -15.34 7.63
C LYS A 103 3.09 -15.33 6.20
N PRO A 104 4.09 -16.16 5.91
CA PRO A 104 4.53 -16.35 4.54
C PRO A 104 3.38 -16.79 3.61
N GLY A 105 3.28 -16.18 2.43
CA GLY A 105 2.25 -16.46 1.43
C GLY A 105 0.87 -15.84 1.72
N GLU A 106 0.76 -14.95 2.70
CA GLU A 106 -0.50 -14.29 3.06
C GLU A 106 -0.81 -13.07 2.19
N SER A 107 -2.07 -12.90 1.79
CA SER A 107 -2.59 -11.61 1.32
C SER A 107 -3.58 -11.05 2.33
N ARG A 108 -3.44 -9.78 2.69
CA ARG A 108 -4.33 -9.12 3.66
C ARG A 108 -4.53 -7.64 3.33
N GLU A 109 -5.76 -7.19 3.47
CA GLU A 109 -6.11 -5.77 3.45
C GLU A 109 -6.22 -5.23 4.87
N GLU A 110 -5.62 -4.06 5.13
CA GLU A 110 -5.71 -3.32 6.39
C GLU A 110 -6.30 -1.92 6.11
N PRO A 111 -7.54 -1.64 6.53
CA PRO A 111 -8.15 -0.32 6.42
C PRO A 111 -7.81 0.58 7.61
N PHE A 112 -7.54 1.84 7.35
CA PHE A 112 -7.24 2.86 8.36
C PHE A 112 -8.04 4.13 8.12
N VAL A 113 -8.52 4.73 9.20
CA VAL A 113 -9.02 6.10 9.22
C VAL A 113 -7.93 6.95 9.84
N LEU A 114 -7.28 7.79 9.04
CA LEU A 114 -6.10 8.54 9.47
C LEU A 114 -6.49 9.81 10.24
N ASP A 115 -5.64 10.21 11.18
CA ASP A 115 -5.78 11.50 11.86
C ASP A 115 -5.64 12.65 10.86
N LYS A 116 -6.42 13.73 11.06
CA LYS A 116 -6.41 14.90 10.17
C LYS A 116 -5.05 15.59 10.08
N LYS A 117 -4.16 15.38 11.05
CA LYS A 117 -2.78 15.89 11.07
C LYS A 117 -1.80 15.02 10.29
N THR A 118 -2.21 13.82 9.89
CA THR A 118 -1.36 12.85 9.19
C THR A 118 -1.09 13.31 7.77
N ARG A 119 0.19 13.46 7.45
CA ARG A 119 0.68 13.86 6.11
C ARG A 119 1.48 12.75 5.43
N TYR A 120 2.00 11.82 6.22
CA TYR A 120 2.72 10.65 5.75
C TYR A 120 2.32 9.44 6.58
N VAL A 121 2.30 8.28 5.94
CA VAL A 121 2.26 6.99 6.60
C VAL A 121 3.60 6.31 6.34
N ALA A 122 4.21 5.76 7.38
CA ALA A 122 5.42 4.96 7.25
C ALA A 122 5.17 3.52 7.68
N LEU A 123 5.60 2.57 6.87
CA LEU A 123 5.65 1.15 7.23
C LEU A 123 7.07 0.81 7.65
N TYR A 124 7.19 0.03 8.72
CA TYR A 124 8.45 -0.47 9.27
C TYR A 124 8.32 -1.98 9.50
N ALA A 125 9.09 -2.77 8.76
CA ALA A 125 9.12 -4.22 8.87
C ALA A 125 10.25 -4.67 9.82
N GLU A 126 9.90 -5.47 10.82
CA GLU A 126 10.83 -6.02 11.81
C GLU A 126 11.50 -7.30 11.27
N PHE A 127 12.27 -7.16 10.19
CA PHE A 127 13.02 -8.28 9.62
C PHE A 127 14.06 -8.83 10.60
N PHE A 128 14.18 -10.15 10.64
CA PHE A 128 15.19 -10.87 11.42
C PHE A 128 16.59 -10.48 10.94
N ASN A 129 16.84 -10.61 9.64
CA ASN A 129 18.06 -10.09 9.01
C ASN A 129 17.83 -8.70 8.43
N PHE A 130 17.96 -7.69 9.29
CA PHE A 130 17.74 -6.30 8.89
C PHE A 130 18.91 -5.69 8.12
N LYS A 131 20.11 -6.29 8.16
CA LYS A 131 21.29 -5.73 7.48
C LYS A 131 21.09 -5.81 5.96
N GLY A 132 21.09 -4.66 5.30
CA GLY A 132 20.84 -4.56 3.85
C GLY A 132 19.38 -4.72 3.44
N SER A 133 18.45 -4.88 4.41
CA SER A 133 17.01 -4.97 4.14
C SER A 133 16.43 -3.63 3.69
N LYS A 134 15.32 -3.67 2.93
CA LYS A 134 14.49 -2.49 2.65
C LYS A 134 13.29 -2.50 3.59
N TYR A 135 13.56 -2.19 4.85
CA TYR A 135 12.62 -2.35 5.96
C TYR A 135 11.65 -1.17 6.16
N LYS A 136 11.76 -0.10 5.37
CA LYS A 136 10.89 1.08 5.48
C LYS A 136 10.29 1.48 4.15
N LEU A 137 9.01 1.81 4.16
CA LEU A 137 8.32 2.56 3.11
C LEU A 137 7.67 3.81 3.69
N ILE A 138 7.66 4.90 2.93
CA ILE A 138 7.06 6.17 3.32
C ILE A 138 6.09 6.60 2.23
N ILE A 139 4.82 6.71 2.60
CA ILE A 139 3.67 6.95 1.73
C ILE A 139 3.17 8.37 2.02
N PRO A 140 3.16 9.29 1.05
CA PRO A 140 2.52 10.58 1.22
C PRO A 140 1.00 10.42 1.27
N VAL A 141 0.34 11.18 2.16
CA VAL A 141 -1.12 11.18 2.31
C VAL A 141 -1.69 12.50 1.82
N VAL A 142 -2.70 12.43 0.96
CA VAL A 142 -3.52 13.57 0.57
C VAL A 142 -4.75 13.61 1.49
N ALA A 143 -4.86 14.66 2.30
CA ALA A 143 -5.95 14.83 3.25
C ALA A 143 -7.31 14.99 2.54
N ASN A 144 -8.36 14.47 3.15
CA ASN A 144 -9.77 14.51 2.70
C ASN A 144 -10.01 13.89 1.31
N ASN A 145 -9.13 12.99 0.86
CA ASN A 145 -9.30 12.29 -0.40
C ASN A 145 -10.08 10.98 -0.17
N VAL A 146 -11.38 11.02 -0.44
CA VAL A 146 -12.32 9.90 -0.21
C VAL A 146 -12.19 8.80 -1.27
N ILE A 147 -11.52 9.05 -2.40
CA ILE A 147 -11.61 8.18 -3.59
C ILE A 147 -10.34 7.34 -3.85
N ARG A 148 -9.15 7.69 -3.33
CA ARG A 148 -7.89 7.20 -3.96
C ARG A 148 -6.72 6.76 -3.07
N ASN A 149 -6.85 6.68 -1.76
CA ASN A 149 -5.73 6.21 -0.95
C ASN A 149 -5.83 4.68 -0.77
N SER A 150 -5.66 3.93 -1.87
CA SER A 150 -5.36 2.50 -1.81
C SER A 150 -3.94 2.29 -2.31
N VAL A 151 -3.16 1.54 -1.56
CA VAL A 151 -1.78 1.21 -1.92
C VAL A 151 -1.55 -0.27 -1.75
N THR A 152 -0.90 -0.88 -2.73
CA THR A 152 -0.50 -2.28 -2.66
C THR A 152 0.98 -2.34 -2.29
N ILE A 153 1.29 -3.13 -1.27
CA ILE A 153 2.62 -3.33 -0.73
C ILE A 153 2.95 -4.80 -0.85
N ARG A 154 3.98 -5.12 -1.63
CA ARG A 154 4.54 -6.46 -1.67
C ARG A 154 5.62 -6.61 -0.62
N VAL A 155 5.63 -7.75 0.07
CA VAL A 155 6.68 -8.14 1.00
C VAL A 155 7.36 -9.37 0.42
N SER A 156 8.67 -9.27 0.15
CA SER A 156 9.44 -10.33 -0.50
C SER A 156 10.83 -10.41 0.11
N GLY A 157 11.27 -11.60 0.51
CA GLY A 157 12.51 -11.77 1.27
C GLY A 157 12.61 -10.81 2.47
N ASN A 158 13.55 -9.87 2.43
CA ASN A 158 13.75 -8.83 3.44
C ASN A 158 13.44 -7.41 2.92
N GLU A 159 12.45 -7.27 2.04
CA GLU A 159 12.09 -6.00 1.43
C GLU A 159 10.59 -5.71 1.52
N LEU A 160 10.26 -4.46 1.80
CA LEU A 160 8.96 -3.86 1.52
C LEU A 160 9.04 -3.14 0.18
N ILE A 161 8.09 -3.42 -0.72
CA ILE A 161 8.08 -2.93 -2.10
C ILE A 161 6.73 -2.28 -2.39
N PHE A 162 6.74 -1.12 -3.05
CA PHE A 162 5.53 -0.58 -3.66
C PHE A 162 5.17 -1.45 -4.85
N ASP A 163 4.00 -2.07 -4.78
CA ASP A 163 3.42 -2.79 -5.89
C ASP A 163 2.51 -1.79 -6.60
N GLU A 164 3.01 -1.22 -7.71
CA GLU A 164 2.17 -0.34 -8.51
C GLU A 164 1.01 -1.20 -9.04
N PRO A 165 -0.25 -0.79 -8.80
CA PRO A 165 -1.35 -1.50 -9.43
C PRO A 165 -1.09 -1.44 -10.93
N ILE A 166 -1.03 -2.61 -11.56
CA ILE A 166 -1.19 -2.71 -12.99
C ILE A 166 -2.57 -2.10 -13.22
N GLU A 167 -2.64 -0.86 -13.69
CA GLU A 167 -3.80 -0.42 -14.43
C GLU A 167 -3.86 -1.40 -15.59
N GLU A 168 -4.65 -2.47 -15.43
CA GLU A 168 -5.13 -3.22 -16.57
C GLU A 168 -5.76 -2.14 -17.43
N GLU A 169 -5.05 -1.75 -18.50
CA GLU A 169 -5.66 -0.97 -19.56
C GLU A 169 -6.98 -1.66 -19.85
N LEU A 170 -8.07 -0.91 -19.60
CA LEU A 170 -9.39 -1.30 -20.03
C LEU A 170 -9.28 -1.53 -21.54
N ASN A 171 -9.03 -2.77 -21.95
CA ASN A 171 -9.23 -3.22 -23.32
C ASN A 171 -10.74 -3.35 -23.47
N ASP A 172 -11.40 -2.20 -23.51
CA ASP A 172 -12.81 -2.03 -23.77
C ASP A 172 -13.04 -2.26 -25.25
N GLY A 173 -12.85 -3.50 -25.73
CA GLY A 173 -12.90 -3.95 -27.13
C GLY A 173 -13.95 -3.26 -28.03
N SER A 174 -13.69 -2.00 -28.36
CA SER A 174 -14.55 -1.05 -29.03
C SER A 174 -13.70 -0.20 -29.99
N GLY A 175 -12.78 -0.88 -30.66
CA GLY A 175 -12.24 -0.47 -31.95
C GLY A 175 -12.69 -1.47 -33.01
N PHE A 176 -13.98 -1.47 -33.37
CA PHE A 176 -14.45 -2.14 -34.59
C PHE A 176 -14.86 -1.09 -35.61
N LYS A 177 -14.23 -1.20 -36.80
CA LYS A 177 -14.26 -0.35 -38.01
C LYS A 177 -13.32 0.85 -37.89
N ASP A 178 -12.25 0.95 -38.67
CA ASP A 178 -12.12 0.66 -40.09
C ASP A 178 -10.78 0.00 -40.43
N ASP A 179 -10.84 -0.92 -41.39
CA ASP A 179 -9.80 -1.33 -42.37
C ASP A 179 -10.29 -2.61 -43.10
N PHE A 180 -11.59 -2.70 -43.38
CA PHE A 180 -12.16 -3.73 -44.23
C PHE A 180 -12.74 -3.10 -45.50
N GLU A 181 -11.95 -2.22 -46.11
CA GLU A 181 -12.19 -1.74 -47.48
C GLU A 181 -10.85 -1.40 -48.16
N LYS A 182 -9.94 -2.39 -48.21
CA LYS A 182 -8.81 -2.37 -49.17
C LYS A 182 -8.14 -3.73 -49.42
N THR A 183 -8.91 -4.82 -49.32
CA THR A 183 -8.42 -6.17 -49.70
C THR A 183 -9.44 -6.95 -50.54
N GLN A 184 -10.27 -6.26 -51.31
CA GLN A 184 -11.13 -6.87 -52.35
C GLN A 184 -10.75 -6.47 -53.79
N ASP A 185 -9.54 -5.95 -54.01
CA ASP A 185 -8.99 -5.72 -55.37
C ASP A 185 -7.81 -6.66 -55.70
N GLY A 186 -7.55 -7.69 -54.89
CA GLY A 186 -6.44 -8.63 -55.09
C GLY A 186 -6.81 -10.11 -55.25
N VAL A 187 -8.08 -10.48 -55.07
CA VAL A 187 -8.51 -11.90 -55.03
C VAL A 187 -9.05 -12.39 -56.39
N GLY A 188 -9.05 -11.55 -57.43
CA GLY A 188 -9.47 -11.90 -58.78
C GLY A 188 -8.39 -12.49 -59.71
N LYS A 189 -7.15 -12.74 -59.25
CA LYS A 189 -6.05 -13.14 -60.15
C LYS A 189 -5.11 -14.24 -59.62
N ALA A 190 -5.63 -15.12 -58.76
CA ALA A 190 -4.91 -16.29 -58.25
C ALA A 190 -5.69 -17.60 -58.42
N GLN A 191 -6.57 -17.68 -59.42
CA GLN A 191 -7.14 -18.92 -59.93
C GLN A 191 -7.00 -18.89 -61.46
N GLY A 192 -5.92 -19.51 -61.95
CA GLY A 192 -5.57 -19.51 -63.38
C GLY A 192 -4.12 -19.88 -63.71
N ALA A 193 -3.25 -20.16 -62.73
CA ALA A 193 -1.85 -20.52 -62.99
C ALA A 193 -1.35 -21.70 -62.13
N ALA A 194 -2.24 -22.62 -61.75
CA ALA A 194 -1.90 -23.86 -61.05
C ALA A 194 -1.86 -25.09 -62.00
N GLU A 195 -1.78 -24.87 -63.32
CA GLU A 195 -1.85 -25.96 -64.32
C GLU A 195 -0.60 -26.05 -65.24
N ASP A 196 0.47 -25.26 -65.00
CA ASP A 196 1.68 -25.24 -65.86
C ASP A 196 3.03 -25.36 -65.09
N ALA A 197 3.07 -26.07 -63.96
CA ALA A 197 4.34 -26.29 -63.23
C ALA A 197 4.62 -27.75 -62.84
N ASN A 198 3.84 -28.70 -63.37
CA ASN A 198 4.11 -30.14 -63.19
C ASN A 198 5.04 -30.73 -64.27
N GLY A 199 5.67 -29.89 -65.11
CA GLY A 199 6.58 -30.29 -66.18
C GLY A 199 8.08 -30.06 -65.90
N ALA A 200 8.45 -29.45 -64.77
CA ALA A 200 9.84 -29.10 -64.46
C ALA A 200 10.43 -29.89 -63.28
N ALA A 201 9.83 -31.05 -62.96
CA ALA A 201 10.39 -32.02 -62.01
C ALA A 201 11.25 -33.11 -62.69
N ASP A 202 11.51 -32.99 -64.00
CA ASP A 202 12.16 -34.05 -64.81
C ASP A 202 13.47 -33.62 -65.50
N SER A 203 14.05 -32.46 -65.14
CA SER A 203 15.31 -31.98 -65.75
C SER A 203 16.41 -31.54 -64.76
N LEU A 204 16.43 -32.13 -63.56
CA LEU A 204 17.55 -32.01 -62.60
C LEU A 204 17.99 -33.39 -62.10
N LYS A 205 18.10 -34.33 -63.05
CA LYS A 205 18.72 -35.66 -62.87
C LYS A 205 19.90 -35.92 -63.81
N GLU A 206 20.33 -34.89 -64.54
CA GLU A 206 21.56 -34.87 -65.34
C GLU A 206 22.28 -33.58 -64.93
N MET A 207 23.53 -33.69 -64.46
CA MET A 207 24.34 -32.65 -63.81
C MET A 207 24.09 -32.45 -62.30
N PHE A 208 24.32 -33.50 -61.49
CA PHE A 208 25.28 -33.54 -60.37
C PHE A 208 25.26 -34.94 -59.73
#